data_AF-A0A844GFI6-F1
#
_entry.id   AF-A0A844GFI6-F1
#
_cell.length_a   1.000
_cell.length_b   1.000
_cell.length_c   1.000
_cell.angle_alpha   90.00
_cell.angle_beta   90.00
_cell.angle_gamma   90.00
#
_symmetry.space_group_name_H-M   'P 1'
#
loop_
_entity.id
_entity.type
_entity.pdbx_description
1 polymer ?
#
loop_
_entity_poly.entity_id
_entity_poly.type
_entity_poly.pdbx_seq_one_letter_code
_entity_poly.pdbx_strand_id
1 'polypeptide(L)'
;MRRRSSDNLSWIDFGALDISLGNQLQSQSGTAFTAGGTAPSYTLTPSPAITSYAANQRFNVTFPSAGTTGSNTININGLGNVSLKQYASDGTLIPVS
;
A
#
# COMPACT_ATOMS: atom_id res chain seq x y z
N MET A 1 33.10 4.17 4.85
CA MET A 1 34.30 4.51 5.67
C MET A 1 34.38 3.48 6.79
N ARG A 2 35.34 2.54 6.77
CA ARG A 2 35.45 1.48 7.79
C ARG A 2 36.39 1.95 8.89
N ARG A 3 35.93 2.03 10.14
CA ARG A 3 36.81 2.27 11.30
C ARG A 3 36.94 0.97 12.09
N ARG A 4 38.18 0.58 12.40
CA ARG A 4 38.45 -0.51 13.35
C ARG A 4 38.30 0.05 14.76
N SER A 5 37.59 -0.67 15.64
CA SER A 5 37.83 -0.57 17.08
C SER A 5 39.06 -1.41 17.39
N SER A 6 39.99 -0.92 18.21
CA SER A 6 41.26 -1.61 18.50
C SER A 6 41.07 -2.99 19.15
N ASP A 7 39.88 -3.25 19.69
CA ASP A 7 39.64 -4.40 20.57
C ASP A 7 38.65 -5.41 19.97
N ASN A 8 38.21 -5.26 18.71
CA ASN A 8 37.13 -6.07 18.14
C ASN A 8 37.44 -6.58 16.72
N LEU A 9 37.54 -7.90 16.56
CA LEU A 9 37.87 -8.59 15.31
C LEU A 9 36.66 -8.81 14.37
N SER A 10 35.52 -8.13 14.59
CA SER A 10 34.40 -8.17 13.64
C SER A 10 34.19 -6.84 12.94
N TRP A 11 34.15 -6.91 11.61
CA TRP A 11 33.76 -5.81 10.75
C TRP A 11 32.24 -5.61 10.90
N ILE A 12 31.81 -4.59 11.63
CA ILE A 12 30.41 -4.15 11.51
C ILE A 12 30.37 -3.19 10.32
N ASP A 13 29.96 -3.69 9.16
CA ASP A 13 29.74 -2.87 7.97
C ASP A 13 28.44 -2.06 8.13
N PHE A 14 28.54 -0.79 8.53
CA PHE A 14 27.42 0.15 8.63
C PHE A 14 26.64 0.36 7.31
N GLY A 15 27.20 -0.01 6.17
CA GLY A 15 26.54 0.14 4.86
C GLY A 15 25.42 -0.89 4.61
N ALA A 16 25.53 -2.10 5.16
CA ALA A 16 24.52 -3.14 4.91
C ALA A 16 23.19 -2.86 5.62
N LEU A 17 23.24 -2.30 6.83
CA LEU A 17 22.06 -1.92 7.62
C LEU A 17 21.35 -0.67 7.03
N ASP A 18 22.11 0.30 6.54
CA ASP A 18 21.59 1.53 5.93
C ASP A 18 20.91 1.26 4.56
N ILE A 19 21.50 0.41 3.73
CA ILE A 19 20.92 -0.01 2.44
C ILE A 19 19.63 -0.82 2.65
N SER A 20 19.59 -1.71 3.67
CA SER A 20 18.40 -2.51 3.98
C SER A 20 17.23 -1.63 4.45
N LEU A 21 17.49 -0.68 5.35
CA LEU A 21 16.46 0.25 5.83
C LEU A 21 15.95 1.16 4.69
N GLY A 22 16.84 1.68 3.85
CA GLY A 22 16.48 2.47 2.67
C GLY A 22 15.55 1.69 1.73
N ASN A 23 15.86 0.44 1.44
CA ASN A 23 15.03 -0.42 0.60
C ASN A 23 13.65 -0.67 1.21
N GLN A 24 13.56 -0.91 2.52
CA GLN A 24 12.28 -1.15 3.20
C GLN A 24 11.38 0.09 3.20
N LEU A 25 11.95 1.28 3.45
CA LEU A 25 11.22 2.54 3.43
C LEU A 25 10.72 2.88 2.01
N GLN A 26 11.52 2.61 0.99
CA GLN A 26 11.13 2.81 -0.41
C GLN A 26 10.06 1.81 -0.87
N SER A 27 10.16 0.56 -0.43
CA SER A 27 9.23 -0.50 -0.87
C SER A 27 7.80 -0.30 -0.36
N GLN A 28 7.60 0.43 0.74
CA GLN A 28 6.28 0.70 1.34
C GLN A 28 5.40 -0.55 1.50
N SER A 29 6.00 -1.74 1.69
CA SER A 29 5.30 -3.04 1.56
C SER A 29 4.17 -3.25 2.57
N GLY A 30 4.08 -2.43 3.62
CA GLY A 30 2.97 -2.45 4.58
C GLY A 30 1.75 -1.63 4.15
N THR A 31 1.88 -0.77 3.13
CA THR A 31 0.81 0.11 2.67
C THR A 31 0.56 0.04 1.16
N ALA A 32 1.53 -0.36 0.34
CA ALA A 32 1.42 -0.45 -1.10
C ALA A 32 0.96 -1.84 -1.58
N PHE A 33 -0.16 -1.90 -2.29
CA PHE A 33 -0.79 -3.14 -2.75
C PHE A 33 -1.33 -2.98 -4.17
N THR A 34 -1.42 -4.10 -4.91
CA THR A 34 -2.13 -4.15 -6.19
C THR A 34 -3.50 -4.79 -5.98
N ALA A 35 -4.55 -4.14 -6.47
CA ALA A 35 -5.91 -4.68 -6.38
C ALA A 35 -6.08 -5.88 -7.32
N GLY A 36 -6.89 -6.85 -6.89
CA GLY A 36 -7.46 -7.87 -7.76
C GLY A 36 -8.81 -7.42 -8.35
N GLY A 37 -9.40 -8.30 -9.16
CA GLY A 37 -10.71 -8.06 -9.79
C GLY A 37 -10.67 -7.09 -10.97
N THR A 38 -11.84 -6.69 -11.44
CA THR A 38 -12.06 -5.75 -12.55
C THR A 38 -13.20 -4.81 -12.22
N ALA A 39 -13.23 -3.63 -12.83
CA ALA A 39 -14.30 -2.67 -12.62
C ALA A 39 -15.69 -3.29 -12.87
N PRO A 40 -16.71 -2.96 -12.05
CA PRO A 40 -16.70 -2.01 -10.94
C PRO A 40 -16.35 -2.65 -9.58
N SER A 41 -15.86 -3.89 -9.53
CA SER A 41 -15.67 -4.65 -8.28
C SER A 41 -14.22 -5.09 -8.11
N TYR A 42 -13.49 -4.37 -7.25
CA TYR A 42 -12.12 -4.67 -6.92
C TYR A 42 -12.00 -5.43 -5.59
N THR A 43 -10.88 -6.12 -5.42
CA THR A 43 -10.53 -6.80 -4.15
C THR A 43 -9.13 -6.43 -3.69
N LEU A 44 -8.90 -6.44 -2.38
CA LEU A 44 -7.59 -6.26 -1.78
C LEU A 44 -7.38 -7.29 -0.67
N THR A 45 -6.20 -7.91 -0.63
CA THR A 45 -5.83 -8.86 0.43
C THR A 45 -4.49 -8.44 1.05
N PRO A 46 -4.45 -7.30 1.78
CA PRO A 46 -3.23 -6.85 2.42
C PRO A 46 -2.75 -7.86 3.46
N SER A 47 -1.44 -7.88 3.68
CA SER A 47 -0.77 -8.64 4.73
C SER A 47 0.06 -7.66 5.57
N PRO A 48 -0.15 -7.57 6.89
CA PRO A 48 -1.12 -8.34 7.69
C PRO A 48 -2.59 -8.04 7.32
N ALA A 49 -3.45 -9.07 7.41
CA ALA A 49 -4.87 -8.94 7.11
C ALA A 49 -5.58 -8.09 8.15
N ILE A 50 -6.47 -7.21 7.69
CA ILE A 50 -7.31 -6.41 8.58
C ILE A 50 -8.55 -7.21 9.00
N THR A 51 -9.03 -6.98 10.22
CA THR A 51 -10.23 -7.64 10.76
C THR A 51 -11.48 -6.76 10.66
N SER A 52 -11.30 -5.45 10.49
CA SER A 52 -12.38 -4.47 10.33
C SER A 52 -11.85 -3.22 9.64
N TYR A 53 -12.76 -2.45 9.02
CA TYR A 53 -12.46 -1.11 8.56
C TYR A 53 -12.34 -0.16 9.76
N ALA A 54 -11.14 0.34 10.01
CA ALA A 54 -10.85 1.25 11.10
C ALA A 54 -10.52 2.67 10.60
N ALA A 55 -10.81 3.68 11.41
CA ALA A 55 -10.44 5.06 11.12
C ALA A 55 -8.91 5.19 10.96
N ASN A 56 -8.47 6.12 10.10
CA ASN A 56 -7.06 6.41 9.81
C ASN A 56 -6.25 5.26 9.17
N GLN A 57 -6.88 4.17 8.76
CA GLN A 57 -6.25 3.12 7.98
C GLN A 57 -6.03 3.58 6.53
N ARG A 58 -4.84 3.32 5.98
CA ARG A 58 -4.45 3.78 4.64
C ARG A 58 -3.82 2.65 3.83
N PHE A 59 -4.24 2.56 2.58
CA PHE A 59 -3.67 1.69 1.56
C PHE A 59 -3.38 2.50 0.31
N ASN A 60 -2.19 2.31 -0.24
CA ASN A 60 -1.79 2.82 -1.54
C ASN A 60 -2.08 1.69 -2.54
N VAL A 61 -3.09 1.88 -3.39
CA VAL A 61 -3.61 0.80 -4.24
C VAL A 61 -3.36 1.11 -5.71
N THR A 62 -2.70 0.19 -6.40
CA THR A 62 -2.61 0.16 -7.87
C THR A 62 -3.76 -0.68 -8.42
N PHE A 63 -4.56 -0.11 -9.32
CA PHE A 63 -5.66 -0.82 -9.96
C PHE A 63 -5.20 -1.46 -11.29
N PRO A 64 -5.60 -2.70 -11.58
CA PRO A 64 -5.13 -3.43 -12.77
C PRO A 64 -5.79 -2.97 -14.07
N SER A 65 -6.90 -2.25 -13.99
CA SER A 65 -7.68 -1.75 -15.14
C SER A 65 -8.39 -0.45 -14.77
N ALA A 66 -8.75 0.34 -15.78
CA ALA A 66 -9.57 1.53 -15.59
C ALA A 66 -10.90 1.20 -14.91
N GLY A 67 -11.33 2.06 -14.00
CA GLY A 67 -12.61 1.96 -13.30
C GLY A 67 -13.79 2.43 -14.14
N THR A 68 -15.00 2.21 -13.63
CA THR A 68 -16.22 2.88 -14.10
C THR A 68 -16.33 4.29 -13.50
N THR A 69 -17.34 5.06 -13.86
CA THR A 69 -17.64 6.35 -13.23
C THR A 69 -18.73 6.16 -12.17
N GLY A 70 -18.44 6.48 -10.91
CA GLY A 70 -19.42 6.55 -9.82
C GLY A 70 -19.83 5.22 -9.18
N SER A 71 -19.47 4.07 -9.75
CA SER A 71 -19.96 2.76 -9.28
C SER A 71 -18.91 1.81 -8.71
N ASN A 72 -17.63 2.23 -8.65
CA ASN A 72 -16.58 1.32 -8.21
C ASN A 72 -16.65 1.01 -6.72
N THR A 73 -16.40 -0.25 -6.39
CA THR A 73 -16.32 -0.75 -5.02
C THR A 73 -15.03 -1.53 -4.81
N ILE A 74 -14.59 -1.63 -3.56
CA ILE A 74 -13.49 -2.49 -3.15
C ILE A 74 -13.89 -3.33 -1.94
N ASN A 75 -13.53 -4.62 -1.94
CA ASN A 75 -13.67 -5.50 -0.79
C ASN A 75 -12.28 -5.87 -0.26
N ILE A 76 -11.99 -5.52 0.99
CA ILE A 76 -10.69 -5.75 1.62
C ILE A 76 -10.82 -6.94 2.57
N ASN A 77 -9.97 -7.96 2.39
CA ASN A 77 -9.95 -9.20 3.18
C ASN A 77 -11.32 -9.90 3.34
N GLY A 78 -12.27 -9.69 2.43
CA GLY A 78 -13.60 -10.29 2.50
C GLY A 78 -14.57 -9.62 3.49
N LEU A 79 -14.23 -8.43 4.02
CA LEU A 79 -15.06 -7.71 4.99
C LEU A 79 -16.34 -7.10 4.42
N GLY A 80 -16.49 -7.09 3.09
CA GLY A 80 -17.63 -6.53 2.38
C GLY A 80 -17.23 -5.39 1.45
N ASN A 81 -18.09 -5.06 0.49
CA ASN A 81 -17.83 -4.01 -0.49
C ASN A 81 -18.04 -2.61 0.12
N VAL A 82 -17.08 -1.73 -0.11
CA VAL A 82 -17.22 -0.28 0.16
C VAL A 82 -17.07 0.50 -1.13
N SER A 83 -17.87 1.56 -1.30
CA SER A 83 -17.81 2.42 -2.47
C SER A 83 -16.54 3.28 -2.47
N LEU A 84 -15.91 3.42 -3.64
CA LEU A 84 -14.77 4.29 -3.83
C LEU A 84 -15.24 5.72 -4.08
N LYS A 85 -14.62 6.70 -3.41
CA LYS A 85 -14.77 8.10 -3.79
C LYS A 85 -13.92 8.37 -5.03
N GLN A 86 -14.53 8.98 -6.04
CA GLN A 86 -13.87 9.30 -7.29
C GLN A 86 -13.96 10.80 -7.57
N TYR A 87 -12.94 11.32 -8.21
CA TYR A 87 -12.88 12.71 -8.65
C TYR A 87 -12.60 12.73 -10.14
N ALA A 88 -13.26 13.65 -10.86
CA ALA A 88 -12.97 13.92 -12.25
C ALA A 88 -11.60 14.62 -12.38
N SER A 89 -11.09 14.74 -13.60
CA SER A 89 -9.77 15.33 -13.88
C SER A 89 -9.67 16.81 -13.47
N ASP A 90 -10.79 17.50 -13.34
CA ASP A 90 -10.92 18.88 -12.85
C ASP A 90 -11.02 18.96 -11.32
N GLY A 91 -11.02 17.83 -10.61
CA GLY A 91 -11.17 17.74 -9.16
C GLY A 91 -12.62 17.71 -8.66
N THR A 92 -13.62 17.69 -9.55
CA THR A 92 -15.03 17.58 -9.14
C THR A 92 -15.33 16.20 -8.56
N LEU A 93 -16.02 16.13 -7.41
CA LEU A 93 -16.45 14.86 -6.83
C LEU A 93 -17.49 14.20 -7.75
N ILE A 94 -17.24 12.94 -8.11
CA ILE A 94 -18.19 12.12 -8.86
C ILE A 94 -19.16 11.47 -7.85
N PRO A 95 -20.48 11.69 -7.97
CA PRO A 95 -21.46 11.04 -7.10
C PRO A 95 -21.40 9.52 -7.20
N VAL A 96 -21.59 8.85 -6.06
CA VAL A 96 -21.80 7.40 -6.06
C VAL A 96 -23.16 7.10 -6.71
N SER A 97 -23.19 6.14 -7.64
CA SER A 97 -24.42 5.66 -8.31
C SER A 97 -24.97 4.41 -7.65
#